data_AF-A0AB37IMP5-F1
#
_entry.id   AF-A0AB37IMP5-F1
#
_cell.length_a   1.000
_cell.length_b   1.000
_cell.length_c   1.000
_cell.angle_alpha   90.00
_cell.angle_beta   90.00
_cell.angle_gamma   90.00
#
_symmetry.space_group_name_H-M   'P 1'
#
loop_
_entity.id
_entity.type
_entity.pdbx_description
1 polymer ?
#
loop_
_entity_poly.entity_id
_entity_poly.type
_entity_poly.pdbx_seq_one_letter_code
_entity_poly.pdbx_strand_id
1 'polypeptide(L)'
;MHPVIEFYLEQRKNQYNLSLQDVWAMPKRIIGDAYFYIPWLLPVTESSKWNRSVPVFNEEDLAIFIGDEVIQNKYLHSIDIILDYFCLYREDNKIFPKTELSERKVWLRNIGHESKKISRIIRSLNYCGHPELAKSLQQLAIKLGQEKGVIQEETMEIWANLLQQ
;
A
#
# COMPACT_ATOMS: atom_id res chain seq x y z
N MET A 1 -12.87 10.26 16.28
CA MET A 1 -11.59 10.09 15.57
C MET A 1 -11.71 8.85 14.68
N HIS A 2 -11.17 8.87 13.47
CA HIS A 2 -11.32 7.75 12.54
C HIS A 2 -10.64 6.47 13.06
N PRO A 3 -11.21 5.26 12.90
CA PRO A 3 -10.64 4.02 13.46
C PRO A 3 -9.20 3.72 13.02
N VAL A 4 -8.84 4.05 11.77
CA VAL A 4 -7.47 3.87 11.27
C VAL A 4 -6.50 4.86 11.94
N ILE A 5 -6.93 6.08 12.24
CA ILE A 5 -6.11 7.06 12.98
C ILE A 5 -5.85 6.52 14.39
N GLU A 6 -6.88 6.04 15.09
CA GLU A 6 -6.74 5.38 16.40
C GLU A 6 -5.81 4.16 16.34
N PHE A 7 -5.82 3.40 15.23
CA PHE A 7 -4.95 2.26 15.01
C PHE A 7 -3.48 2.67 14.86
N TYR A 8 -3.19 3.73 14.10
CA TYR A 8 -1.83 4.28 13.95
C TYR A 8 -1.33 4.96 15.23
N LEU A 9 -2.23 5.55 16.02
CA LEU A 9 -1.93 6.04 17.36
C LEU A 9 -1.82 4.92 18.41
N GLU A 10 -2.02 3.66 18.01
CA GLU A 10 -1.97 2.46 18.89
C GLU A 10 -2.97 2.48 20.04
N GLN A 11 -4.05 3.25 19.88
CA GLN A 11 -5.16 3.33 20.82
C GLN A 11 -6.24 2.27 20.51
N ARG A 12 -6.13 1.63 19.34
CA ARG A 12 -7.09 0.63 18.86
C ARG A 12 -6.37 -0.55 18.23
N LYS A 13 -7.02 -1.71 18.35
CA LYS A 13 -6.74 -2.91 17.56
C LYS A 13 -7.75 -3.07 16.42
N ASN A 14 -7.36 -3.76 15.35
CA ASN A 14 -8.28 -4.06 14.26
C ASN A 14 -9.39 -5.04 14.69
N GLN A 15 -10.31 -5.35 13.77
CA GLN A 15 -11.43 -6.28 14.02
C GLN A 15 -11.02 -7.72 14.38
N TYR A 16 -9.75 -8.09 14.20
CA TYR A 16 -9.18 -9.38 14.59
C TYR A 16 -8.36 -9.31 15.88
N ASN A 17 -8.47 -8.20 16.65
CA ASN A 17 -7.73 -7.97 17.88
C ASN A 17 -6.21 -7.90 17.70
N LEU A 18 -5.76 -7.46 16.53
CA LEU A 18 -4.34 -7.24 16.21
C LEU A 18 -4.01 -5.75 16.31
N SER A 19 -2.89 -5.43 16.96
CA SER A 19 -2.27 -4.11 16.98
C SER A 19 -1.52 -3.80 15.68
N LEU A 20 -1.05 -2.57 15.54
CA LEU A 20 -0.17 -2.17 14.43
C LEU A 20 1.11 -3.02 14.39
N GLN A 21 1.71 -3.26 15.56
CA GLN A 21 2.92 -4.08 15.70
C GLN A 21 2.66 -5.54 15.38
N ASP A 22 1.51 -6.09 15.76
CA ASP A 22 1.12 -7.45 15.38
C ASP A 22 1.05 -7.60 13.86
N VAL A 23 0.58 -6.55 13.15
CA VAL A 23 0.56 -6.53 11.68
C VAL A 23 1.97 -6.42 11.10
N TRP A 24 2.84 -5.59 11.67
CA TRP A 24 4.25 -5.50 11.23
C TRP A 24 5.02 -6.80 11.43
N ALA A 25 4.71 -7.56 12.48
CA ALA A 25 5.34 -8.85 12.78
C ALA A 25 4.78 -10.01 11.94
N MET A 26 3.85 -9.77 11.01
CA MET A 26 3.26 -10.83 10.21
C MET A 26 4.29 -11.49 9.29
N PRO A 27 4.25 -12.83 9.15
CA PRO A 27 5.06 -13.52 8.15
C PRO A 27 4.74 -12.99 6.74
N LYS A 28 5.76 -12.90 5.88
CA LYS A 28 5.62 -12.46 4.47
C LYS A 28 4.49 -13.19 3.72
N ARG A 29 4.27 -14.48 4.03
CA ARG A 29 3.16 -15.26 3.47
C ARG A 29 1.79 -14.65 3.78
N ILE A 30 1.58 -14.18 5.01
CA ILE A 30 0.31 -13.54 5.42
C ILE A 30 0.16 -12.18 4.74
N ILE A 31 1.23 -11.38 4.63
CA ILE A 31 1.21 -10.14 3.84
C ILE A 31 0.82 -10.43 2.38
N GLY A 32 1.32 -11.52 1.79
CA GLY A 32 0.94 -11.93 0.45
C GLY A 32 -0.51 -12.39 0.30
N ASP A 33 -0.97 -13.26 1.19
CA ASP A 33 -2.19 -14.03 0.99
C ASP A 33 -3.44 -13.36 1.64
N ALA A 34 -3.25 -12.56 2.70
CA ALA A 34 -4.33 -11.92 3.43
C ALA A 34 -4.70 -10.53 2.88
N TYR A 35 -5.93 -10.11 3.16
CA TYR A 35 -6.48 -8.81 2.74
C TYR A 35 -7.02 -7.97 3.89
N PHE A 36 -7.20 -8.56 5.07
CA PHE A 36 -7.88 -7.91 6.18
C PHE A 36 -7.14 -6.70 6.76
N TYR A 37 -5.82 -6.67 6.66
CA TYR A 37 -4.98 -5.59 7.18
C TYR A 37 -4.93 -4.39 6.22
N ILE A 38 -5.29 -4.57 4.94
CA ILE A 38 -5.13 -3.55 3.90
C ILE A 38 -5.87 -2.25 4.22
N PRO A 39 -7.15 -2.27 4.66
CA PRO A 39 -7.85 -1.04 5.03
C PRO A 39 -7.19 -0.29 6.19
N TRP A 40 -6.49 -1.01 7.07
CA TRP A 40 -5.84 -0.46 8.25
C TRP A 40 -4.48 0.13 7.92
N LEU A 41 -3.69 -0.52 7.05
CA LEU A 41 -2.37 -0.01 6.67
C LEU A 41 -2.41 0.99 5.52
N LEU A 42 -3.35 0.84 4.59
CA LEU A 42 -3.41 1.59 3.34
C LEU A 42 -4.76 2.32 3.25
N PRO A 43 -5.00 3.39 4.03
CA PRO A 43 -6.24 4.14 3.95
C PRO A 43 -6.40 4.82 2.58
N VAL A 44 -7.65 5.10 2.20
CA VAL A 44 -8.02 5.85 0.99
C VAL A 44 -9.25 6.71 1.27
N THR A 45 -9.56 7.59 0.34
CA THR A 45 -10.75 8.45 0.33
C THR A 45 -11.97 7.83 -0.32
N GLU A 46 -11.79 6.78 -1.14
CA GLU A 46 -12.88 6.17 -1.89
C GLU A 46 -12.94 4.65 -1.75
N SER A 47 -14.14 4.13 -1.50
CA SER A 47 -14.37 2.69 -1.49
C SER A 47 -14.36 2.14 -2.91
N SER A 48 -13.87 0.91 -3.09
CA SER A 48 -13.97 0.27 -4.40
C SER A 48 -15.38 -0.27 -4.62
N LYS A 49 -15.79 -0.44 -5.89
CA LYS A 49 -17.06 -1.10 -6.24
C LYS A 49 -17.26 -2.48 -5.59
N TRP A 50 -16.16 -3.15 -5.24
CA TRP A 50 -16.10 -4.50 -4.69
C TRP A 50 -16.06 -4.56 -3.17
N ASN A 51 -15.72 -3.48 -2.49
CA ASN A 51 -15.61 -3.44 -1.03
C ASN A 51 -16.02 -2.07 -0.49
N ARG A 52 -17.33 -1.92 -0.29
CA ARG A 52 -17.97 -0.68 0.18
C ARG A 52 -17.93 -0.50 1.70
N SER A 53 -17.56 -1.53 2.46
CA SER A 53 -17.47 -1.49 3.92
C SER A 53 -16.11 -1.03 4.43
N VAL A 54 -15.17 -0.73 3.53
CA VAL A 54 -13.87 -0.15 3.90
C VAL A 54 -14.10 1.24 4.48
N PRO A 55 -13.58 1.53 5.69
CA PRO A 55 -13.60 2.89 6.21
C PRO A 55 -12.73 3.78 5.32
N VAL A 56 -13.30 4.91 4.89
CA VAL A 56 -12.67 5.87 3.99
C VAL A 56 -12.44 7.19 4.72
N PHE A 57 -11.32 7.86 4.40
CA PHE A 57 -11.00 9.16 4.97
C PHE A 57 -11.81 10.25 4.29
N ASN A 58 -12.33 11.17 5.08
CA ASN A 58 -12.72 12.49 4.60
C ASN A 58 -11.52 13.47 4.66
N GLU A 59 -11.74 14.74 4.31
CA GLU A 59 -10.69 15.77 4.31
C GLU A 59 -10.11 16.04 5.71
N GLU A 60 -10.92 15.97 6.76
CA GLU A 60 -10.48 16.17 8.14
C GLU A 60 -9.57 15.01 8.60
N ASP A 61 -9.96 13.77 8.29
CA ASP A 61 -9.17 12.58 8.59
C ASP A 61 -7.81 12.61 7.87
N LEU A 62 -7.79 13.06 6.61
CA LEU A 62 -6.55 13.26 5.87
C LEU A 62 -5.67 14.32 6.51
N ALA A 63 -6.23 15.48 6.87
CA ALA A 63 -5.48 16.56 7.51
C ALA A 63 -4.83 16.09 8.82
N ILE A 64 -5.54 15.33 9.64
CA ILE A 64 -4.99 14.74 10.87
C ILE A 64 -3.88 13.73 10.53
N PHE A 65 -4.13 12.82 9.59
CA PHE A 65 -3.18 11.78 9.24
C PHE A 65 -1.87 12.34 8.66
N ILE A 66 -1.97 13.39 7.83
CA ILE A 66 -0.83 14.08 7.20
C ILE A 66 -0.09 14.96 8.22
N GLY A 67 -0.83 15.64 9.10
CA GLY A 67 -0.26 16.60 10.05
C GLY A 67 0.42 15.99 11.27
N ASP A 68 0.21 14.70 11.54
CA ASP A 68 0.79 14.01 12.70
C ASP A 68 2.06 13.24 12.33
N GLU A 69 3.22 13.71 12.81
CA GLU A 69 4.53 13.12 12.54
C GLU A 69 4.66 11.66 13.04
N VAL A 70 4.02 11.33 14.16
CA VAL A 70 4.05 9.96 14.70
C VAL A 70 3.29 9.01 13.78
N ILE A 71 2.13 9.43 13.29
CA ILE A 71 1.36 8.67 12.30
C ILE A 71 2.17 8.50 11.01
N GLN A 72 2.77 9.57 10.50
CA GLN A 72 3.55 9.55 9.25
C GLN A 72 4.74 8.59 9.32
N ASN A 73 5.49 8.59 10.42
CA ASN A 73 6.61 7.67 10.63
C ASN A 73 6.15 6.20 10.63
N LYS A 74 5.04 5.91 11.31
CA LYS A 74 4.45 4.56 11.38
C LYS A 74 3.84 4.13 10.05
N TYR A 75 3.24 5.07 9.31
CA TYR A 75 2.71 4.83 7.97
C TYR A 75 3.83 4.43 7.02
N LEU A 76 4.91 5.22 6.94
CA LEU A 76 6.07 4.89 6.11
C LEU A 76 6.71 3.55 6.50
N HIS A 77 6.82 3.24 7.79
CA HIS A 77 7.27 1.91 8.21
C HIS A 77 6.34 0.79 7.72
N SER A 78 5.02 1.01 7.78
CA SER A 78 4.03 0.06 7.24
C SER A 78 4.18 -0.12 5.73
N ILE A 79 4.50 0.95 5.00
CA ILE A 79 4.82 0.90 3.57
C ILE A 79 6.07 0.05 3.34
N ASP A 80 7.14 0.25 4.13
CA ASP A 80 8.38 -0.50 3.98
C ASP A 80 8.19 -2.02 4.19
N ILE A 81 7.37 -2.41 5.17
CA ILE A 81 7.00 -3.83 5.40
C ILE A 81 6.28 -4.43 4.18
N ILE A 82 5.36 -3.69 3.58
CA ILE A 82 4.60 -4.16 2.42
C ILE A 82 5.49 -4.18 1.16
N LEU A 83 6.34 -3.17 0.96
CA LEU A 83 7.28 -3.12 -0.17
C LEU A 83 8.27 -4.29 -0.13
N ASP A 84 8.75 -4.67 1.05
CA ASP A 84 9.64 -5.81 1.21
C ASP A 84 9.03 -7.13 0.70
N TYR A 85 7.73 -7.32 0.88
CA TYR A 85 7.01 -8.47 0.30
C TYR A 85 7.08 -8.49 -1.24
N PHE A 86 7.05 -7.32 -1.88
CA PHE A 86 7.17 -7.17 -3.33
C PHE A 86 8.63 -7.14 -3.83
N CYS A 87 9.61 -7.43 -2.96
CA CYS A 87 11.04 -7.25 -3.24
C CYS A 87 11.35 -5.82 -3.69
N LEU A 88 10.71 -4.83 -3.05
CA LEU A 88 10.96 -3.42 -3.23
C LEU A 88 11.48 -2.81 -1.93
N TYR A 89 12.14 -1.67 -2.00
CA TYR A 89 12.49 -0.87 -0.84
C TYR A 89 12.36 0.61 -1.17
N ARG A 90 12.21 1.41 -0.12
CA ARG A 90 12.17 2.85 -0.20
C ARG A 90 13.51 3.42 0.28
N GLU A 91 13.98 4.43 -0.43
CA GLU A 91 15.08 5.30 -0.01
C GLU A 91 14.65 6.74 -0.27
N ASP A 92 14.58 7.53 0.80
CA ASP A 92 13.98 8.86 0.81
C ASP A 92 12.57 8.86 0.18
N ASN A 93 12.41 9.61 -0.93
CA ASN A 93 11.18 9.78 -1.70
C ASN A 93 11.14 8.91 -2.97
N LYS A 94 11.97 7.87 -3.06
CA LYS A 94 12.03 6.96 -4.20
C LYS A 94 11.91 5.50 -3.76
N ILE A 95 11.39 4.69 -4.67
CA ILE A 95 11.21 3.25 -4.48
C ILE A 95 11.99 2.52 -5.57
N PHE A 96 12.68 1.46 -5.14
CA PHE A 96 13.61 0.70 -5.96
C PHE A 96 13.37 -0.80 -5.84
N PRO A 97 13.69 -1.59 -6.88
CA PRO A 97 13.70 -3.04 -6.78
C PRO A 97 14.89 -3.51 -5.93
N LYS A 98 14.64 -4.49 -5.08
CA LYS A 98 15.69 -5.24 -4.39
C LYS A 98 16.38 -6.21 -5.35
N THR A 99 17.63 -6.57 -5.05
CA THR A 99 18.41 -7.54 -5.85
C THR A 99 17.73 -8.91 -5.95
N GLU A 100 17.04 -9.32 -4.90
CA GLU A 100 16.27 -10.57 -4.75
C GLU A 100 15.11 -10.65 -5.74
N LEU A 101 14.66 -9.50 -6.28
CA LEU A 101 13.65 -9.51 -7.34
C LEU A 101 14.17 -10.24 -8.58
N SER A 102 15.48 -10.21 -8.86
CA SER A 102 16.09 -10.89 -10.01
C SER A 102 15.87 -12.41 -9.98
N GLU A 103 15.82 -13.01 -8.78
CA GLU A 103 15.63 -14.45 -8.56
C GLU A 103 14.17 -14.90 -8.76
N ARG A 104 13.20 -13.97 -8.71
CA ARG A 104 11.79 -14.29 -8.92
C ARG A 104 11.48 -14.57 -10.39
N LYS A 105 10.73 -15.63 -10.67
CA LYS A 105 10.25 -15.92 -12.04
C LYS A 105 9.33 -14.83 -12.60
N VAL A 106 8.50 -14.25 -11.75
CA VAL A 106 7.60 -13.13 -12.05
C VAL A 106 7.66 -12.13 -10.90
N TRP A 107 7.49 -10.84 -11.17
CA TRP A 107 7.40 -9.84 -10.09
C TRP A 107 6.11 -10.03 -9.27
N LEU A 108 4.96 -9.99 -9.96
CA LEU A 108 3.65 -10.27 -9.37
C LEU A 108 3.11 -11.60 -9.88
N ARG A 109 2.49 -12.36 -8.98
CA ARG A 109 1.78 -13.58 -9.29
C ARG A 109 0.49 -13.24 -10.04
N ASN A 110 0.20 -13.95 -11.12
CA ASN A 110 -1.08 -13.87 -11.84
C ASN A 110 -2.26 -14.49 -11.04
N ILE A 111 -1.96 -15.03 -9.85
CA ILE A 111 -2.94 -15.60 -8.93
C ILE A 111 -3.07 -14.67 -7.73
N GLY A 112 -4.29 -14.28 -7.39
CA GLY A 112 -4.59 -13.36 -6.29
C GLY A 112 -4.86 -11.93 -6.76
N HIS A 113 -4.66 -10.97 -5.87
CA HIS A 113 -4.94 -9.55 -6.13
C HIS A 113 -3.72 -8.67 -5.86
N GLU A 114 -2.51 -9.18 -6.14
CA GLU A 114 -1.24 -8.47 -5.94
C GLU A 114 -1.18 -7.15 -6.72
N SER A 115 -1.64 -7.14 -7.97
CA SER A 115 -1.70 -5.89 -8.76
C SER A 115 -2.63 -4.85 -8.14
N LYS A 116 -3.76 -5.28 -7.57
CA LYS A 116 -4.68 -4.40 -6.84
C LYS A 116 -4.06 -3.87 -5.54
N LYS A 117 -3.20 -4.66 -4.87
CA LYS A 117 -2.42 -4.19 -3.72
C LYS A 117 -1.47 -3.06 -4.13
N ILE A 118 -0.75 -3.20 -5.25
CA ILE A 118 0.09 -2.12 -5.80
C ILE A 118 -0.74 -0.85 -6.07
N SER A 119 -1.89 -0.97 -6.74
CA SER A 119 -2.77 0.19 -6.97
C SER A 119 -3.22 0.85 -5.66
N ARG A 120 -3.52 0.03 -4.64
CA ARG A 120 -3.92 0.52 -3.32
C ARG A 120 -2.79 1.26 -2.60
N ILE A 121 -1.55 0.76 -2.69
CA ILE A 121 -0.37 1.42 -2.10
C ILE A 121 -0.14 2.78 -2.78
N ILE A 122 -0.16 2.83 -4.11
CA ILE A 122 0.03 4.08 -4.87
C ILE A 122 -1.00 5.14 -4.45
N ARG A 123 -2.29 4.77 -4.41
CA ARG A 123 -3.36 5.68 -3.99
C ARG A 123 -3.19 6.14 -2.55
N SER A 124 -2.91 5.20 -1.65
CA SER A 124 -2.72 5.52 -0.23
C SER A 124 -1.55 6.49 -0.04
N LEU A 125 -0.41 6.26 -0.69
CA LEU A 125 0.75 7.16 -0.63
C LEU A 125 0.38 8.57 -1.07
N ASN A 126 -0.37 8.68 -2.18
CA ASN A 126 -0.79 9.98 -2.71
C ASN A 126 -1.72 10.71 -1.73
N TYR A 127 -2.75 10.03 -1.23
CA TYR A 127 -3.71 10.65 -0.30
C TYR A 127 -3.06 10.99 1.05
N CYS A 128 -2.15 10.16 1.55
CA CYS A 128 -1.55 10.33 2.88
C CYS A 128 -0.33 11.27 2.90
N GLY A 129 -0.13 12.11 1.88
CA GLY A 129 0.89 13.17 1.89
C GLY A 129 2.22 12.81 1.24
N HIS A 130 2.31 11.70 0.50
CA HIS A 130 3.54 11.26 -0.17
C HIS A 130 3.40 11.10 -1.70
N PRO A 131 3.07 12.19 -2.43
CA PRO A 131 2.88 12.13 -3.88
C PRO A 131 4.13 11.69 -4.66
N GLU A 132 5.33 12.07 -4.20
CA GLU A 132 6.59 11.66 -4.85
C GLU A 132 6.82 10.14 -4.75
N LEU A 133 6.55 9.55 -3.58
CA LEU A 133 6.63 8.10 -3.41
C LEU A 133 5.55 7.38 -4.23
N ALA A 134 4.33 7.94 -4.27
CA ALA A 134 3.26 7.39 -5.09
C ALA A 134 3.65 7.34 -6.57
N LYS A 135 4.20 8.43 -7.09
CA LYS A 135 4.68 8.54 -8.48
C LYS A 135 5.87 7.61 -8.74
N SER A 136 6.81 7.52 -7.80
CA SER A 136 7.94 6.62 -7.91
C SER A 136 7.50 5.15 -7.99
N LEU A 137 6.56 4.73 -7.13
CA LEU A 137 5.99 3.38 -7.19
C LEU A 137 5.21 3.15 -8.48
N GLN A 138 4.41 4.11 -8.93
CA GLN A 138 3.63 4.00 -10.16
C GLN A 138 4.54 3.75 -11.37
N GLN A 139 5.61 4.55 -11.52
CA GLN A 139 6.57 4.41 -12.61
C GLN A 139 7.31 3.07 -12.54
N LEU A 140 7.76 2.67 -11.36
CA LEU A 140 8.44 1.39 -11.17
C LEU A 140 7.51 0.22 -11.46
N ALA A 141 6.25 0.29 -11.03
CA ALA A 141 5.26 -0.76 -11.27
C ALA A 141 4.98 -0.97 -12.75
N ILE A 142 4.85 0.11 -13.52
CA ILE A 142 4.69 0.04 -14.98
C ILE A 142 5.93 -0.62 -15.61
N LYS A 143 7.13 -0.17 -15.25
CA LYS A 143 8.38 -0.75 -15.76
C LYS A 143 8.48 -2.25 -15.46
N LEU A 144 8.31 -2.64 -14.20
CA LEU A 144 8.41 -4.05 -13.78
C LEU A 144 7.28 -4.90 -14.36
N GLY A 145 6.08 -4.34 -14.54
CA GLY A 145 4.96 -4.99 -15.19
C GLY A 145 5.26 -5.36 -16.65
N GLN A 146 5.97 -4.49 -17.38
CA GLN A 146 6.42 -4.72 -18.76
C GLN A 146 7.61 -5.70 -18.83
N GLU A 147 8.59 -5.56 -17.94
CA GLU A 147 9.85 -6.32 -18.01
C GLU A 147 9.76 -7.72 -17.40
N LYS A 148 8.96 -7.90 -16.34
CA LYS A 148 8.98 -9.11 -15.49
C LYS A 148 7.60 -9.59 -15.02
N GLY A 149 6.52 -9.02 -15.55
CA GLY A 149 5.16 -9.28 -15.10
C GLY A 149 4.39 -10.22 -16.03
N VAL A 150 3.34 -10.84 -15.49
CA VAL A 150 2.20 -11.36 -16.26
C VAL A 150 1.02 -10.46 -15.91
N ILE A 151 1.11 -9.19 -16.30
CA ILE A 151 0.12 -8.17 -15.98
C ILE A 151 -0.77 -7.96 -17.19
N GLN A 152 -2.09 -7.96 -16.97
CA GLN A 152 -3.07 -7.70 -18.02
C GLN A 152 -2.98 -6.24 -18.49
N GLU A 153 -3.20 -6.00 -19.78
CA GLU A 153 -3.15 -4.65 -20.38
C GLU A 153 -4.05 -3.65 -19.64
N GLU A 154 -5.28 -4.05 -19.28
CA GLU A 154 -6.20 -3.21 -18.49
C GLU A 154 -5.58 -2.75 -17.16
N THR A 155 -4.79 -3.61 -16.49
CA THR A 155 -4.11 -3.23 -15.25
C THR A 155 -2.99 -2.24 -15.51
N MET A 156 -2.27 -2.38 -16.62
CA MET A 156 -1.23 -1.43 -17.03
C MET A 156 -1.83 -0.05 -17.34
N GLU A 157 -2.98 -0.01 -18.01
CA GLU A 157 -3.73 1.22 -18.27
C GLU A 157 -4.23 1.88 -16.99
N ILE A 158 -4.77 1.08 -16.04
CA ILE A 158 -5.16 1.59 -14.72
C ILE A 158 -3.96 2.21 -14.03
N TRP A 159 -2.80 1.56 -14.03
CA TRP A 159 -1.59 2.10 -13.40
C TRP A 159 -1.11 3.38 -14.08
N ALA A 160 -1.13 3.47 -15.41
CA ALA A 160 -0.72 4.67 -16.14
C ALA A 160 -1.53 5.92 -15.76
N ASN A 161 -2.82 5.73 -15.44
CA ASN A 161 -3.75 6.83 -15.15
C ASN A 161 -4.06 7.00 -13.65
N LEU A 162 -3.43 6.20 -12.77
CA LEU A 162 -3.85 6.05 -11.38
C LEU A 162 -3.77 7.33 -10.54
N LEU A 163 -2.82 8.22 -10.86
CA LEU A 163 -2.59 9.50 -10.18
C LEU A 163 -3.07 10.72 -10.99
N GLN A 164 -3.71 10.52 -12.14
CA GLN A 164 -4.22 11.61 -12.99
C GLN A 164 -5.67 12.00 -12.65
N GLN A 165 -6.19 11.52 -11.51
CA GLN A 165 -7.58 11.68 -11.07
C GLN A 165 -7.70 12.77 -10.01
#